data_AF-A0A9Q0WXS9-F1
#
_entry.id   AF-A0A9Q0WXS9-F1
#
_cell.length_a   1.000
_cell.length_b   1.000
_cell.length_c   1.000
_cell.angle_alpha   90.00
_cell.angle_beta   90.00
_cell.angle_gamma   90.00
#
_symmetry.space_group_name_H-M   'P 1'
#
loop_
_entity.id
_entity.type
_entity.pdbx_description
1 polymer ?
#
loop_
_entity_poly.entity_id
_entity_poly.type
_entity_poly.pdbx_seq_one_letter_code
_entity_poly.pdbx_strand_id
1 'polypeptide(L)'
;MSMTAHPKIDLETGEAFAFRSGPVPPFLTYFRFDGNGNKQPDVPIFSMTRPSFLHDFGISSKYAIFADIQIGMNPVQMIFGGGSPVGSDPAKVPRLGIITRYAKG
;
A
#
# COMPACT_ATOMS: atom_id res chain seq x y z
N MET A 1 -5.44 11.94 -8.11
CA MET A 1 -5.49 10.48 -7.90
C MET A 1 -4.11 9.92 -8.23
N SER A 2 -3.50 9.17 -7.31
CA SER A 2 -2.15 8.61 -7.43
C SER A 2 -2.19 7.12 -7.09
N MET A 3 -1.29 6.35 -7.67
CA MET A 3 -1.05 4.93 -7.38
C MET A 3 0.44 4.72 -7.09
N THR A 4 0.78 3.53 -6.58
CA THR A 4 2.17 3.14 -6.37
C THR A 4 3.03 3.33 -7.62
N ALA A 5 4.26 3.80 -7.41
CA ALA A 5 5.30 3.85 -8.45
C ALA A 5 5.90 2.48 -8.75
N HIS A 6 5.55 1.44 -7.97
CA HIS A 6 6.08 0.08 -8.09
C HIS A 6 4.97 -0.94 -8.42
N PRO A 7 4.17 -0.77 -9.49
CA PRO A 7 3.22 -1.81 -9.89
C PRO A 7 3.97 -3.10 -10.24
N LYS A 8 3.32 -4.25 -10.02
CA LYS A 8 3.88 -5.56 -10.39
C LYS A 8 3.10 -6.12 -11.57
N ILE A 9 3.80 -6.41 -12.66
CA ILE A 9 3.23 -7.03 -13.86
C ILE A 9 3.49 -8.52 -13.80
N ASP A 10 2.45 -9.31 -13.99
CA ASP A 10 2.56 -10.75 -14.18
C ASP A 10 2.73 -11.05 -15.68
N LEU A 11 3.85 -11.67 -16.04
CA LEU A 11 4.21 -11.92 -17.44
C LEU A 11 3.42 -13.07 -18.08
N GLU A 12 2.81 -13.95 -17.30
CA GLU A 12 1.99 -15.06 -17.82
C GLU A 12 0.59 -14.58 -18.19
N THR A 13 0.03 -13.70 -17.36
CA THR A 13 -1.37 -13.25 -17.47
C THR A 13 -1.52 -11.85 -18.08
N GLY A 14 -0.45 -11.06 -18.10
CA GLY A 14 -0.48 -9.63 -18.46
C GLY A 14 -1.13 -8.74 -17.39
N GLU A 15 -1.53 -9.29 -16.24
CA GLU A 15 -2.18 -8.51 -15.18
C GLU A 15 -1.20 -7.55 -14.51
N ALA A 16 -1.65 -6.32 -14.22
CA ALA A 16 -0.89 -5.35 -13.46
C ALA A 16 -1.52 -5.14 -12.08
N PHE A 17 -0.75 -5.40 -11.02
CA PHE A 17 -1.18 -5.22 -9.64
C PHE A 17 -0.64 -3.92 -9.08
N ALA A 18 -1.48 -3.21 -8.33
CA ALA A 18 -1.14 -1.90 -7.79
C ALA A 18 -1.88 -1.63 -6.47
N PHE A 19 -1.47 -0.57 -5.80
CA PHE A 19 -2.18 -0.03 -4.66
C PHE A 19 -2.17 1.50 -4.68
N ARG A 20 -3.06 2.10 -3.90
CA ARG A 20 -2.99 3.49 -3.47
C ARG A 20 -2.88 3.55 -1.95
N SER A 21 -2.09 4.48 -1.45
CA SER A 21 -1.98 4.77 -0.02
C SER A 21 -2.09 6.27 0.21
N GLY A 22 -2.66 6.67 1.35
CA GLY A 22 -2.88 8.08 1.65
C GLY A 22 -3.10 8.35 3.15
N PRO A 23 -3.23 9.64 3.53
CA PRO A 23 -3.37 10.05 4.91
C PRO A 23 -4.79 9.89 5.47
N VAL A 24 -5.77 9.49 4.65
CA VAL A 24 -7.17 9.31 5.04
C VAL A 24 -7.61 7.85 4.86
N PRO A 25 -8.48 7.30 5.73
CA PRO A 25 -9.03 5.96 5.58
C PRO A 25 -9.84 5.79 4.27
N PRO A 26 -9.79 4.61 3.62
CA PRO A 26 -8.85 3.51 3.88
C PRO A 26 -7.41 3.93 3.52
N PHE A 27 -6.46 3.76 4.46
CA PHE A 27 -5.07 4.21 4.28
C PHE A 27 -4.32 3.43 3.21
N LEU A 28 -4.82 2.24 2.85
CA LEU A 28 -4.32 1.38 1.80
C LEU A 28 -5.51 0.79 1.03
N THR A 29 -5.48 0.90 -0.29
CA THR A 29 -6.42 0.21 -1.18
C THR A 29 -5.64 -0.55 -2.24
N TYR A 30 -5.89 -1.84 -2.36
CA TYR A 30 -5.33 -2.71 -3.40
C TYR A 30 -6.26 -2.78 -4.60
N PHE A 31 -5.70 -2.87 -5.80
CA PHE A 31 -6.47 -3.11 -7.03
C PHE A 31 -5.55 -3.71 -8.10
N ARG A 32 -6.16 -4.15 -9.20
CA ARG A 32 -5.42 -4.68 -10.34
C ARG A 32 -6.06 -4.24 -11.66
N PHE A 33 -5.31 -4.40 -12.72
CA PHE A 33 -5.78 -4.33 -14.10
C PHE A 33 -5.67 -5.72 -14.71
N ASP A 34 -6.63 -6.10 -15.55
CA ASP A 34 -6.49 -7.29 -16.37
C ASP A 34 -5.48 -7.06 -17.52
N GLY A 35 -5.17 -8.10 -18.29
CA GLY A 35 -4.23 -8.01 -19.42
C GLY A 35 -4.68 -7.07 -20.55
N ASN A 36 -5.95 -6.63 -20.56
CA ASN A 36 -6.47 -5.64 -21.50
C ASN A 36 -6.44 -4.22 -20.94
N GLY A 37 -5.93 -4.03 -19.71
CA GLY A 37 -5.87 -2.74 -19.04
C GLY A 37 -7.18 -2.33 -18.34
N ASN A 38 -8.16 -3.24 -18.21
CA ASN A 38 -9.39 -2.91 -17.48
C ASN A 38 -9.14 -2.98 -15.97
N LYS A 39 -9.39 -1.87 -15.29
CA LYS A 39 -9.29 -1.78 -13.84
C LYS A 39 -10.37 -2.62 -13.17
N GLN A 40 -9.96 -3.46 -12.23
CA GLN A 40 -10.84 -4.26 -11.39
C GLN A 40 -11.29 -3.47 -10.15
N PRO A 41 -12.33 -3.94 -9.43
CA PRO A 41 -12.81 -3.28 -8.22
C PRO A 41 -11.72 -3.05 -7.17
N ASP A 42 -11.88 -1.97 -6.41
CA ASP A 42 -11.00 -1.64 -5.29
C ASP A 42 -11.19 -2.61 -4.11
N VAL A 43 -10.10 -2.96 -3.44
CA VAL A 43 -10.08 -3.75 -2.22
C VAL A 43 -9.51 -2.89 -1.08
N PRO A 44 -10.36 -2.28 -0.24
CA PRO A 44 -9.91 -1.46 0.88
C PRO A 44 -9.33 -2.32 2.01
N ILE A 45 -8.19 -1.92 2.57
CA ILE A 45 -7.52 -2.67 3.66
C ILE A 45 -7.76 -1.97 5.00
N PHE A 46 -8.81 -2.40 5.71
CA PHE A 46 -9.23 -1.78 6.97
C PHE A 46 -8.44 -2.23 8.22
N SER A 47 -7.63 -3.29 8.12
CA SER A 47 -6.76 -3.75 9.22
C SER A 47 -5.56 -2.82 9.48
N MET A 48 -5.33 -1.87 8.58
CA MET A 48 -4.36 -0.79 8.74
C MET A 48 -5.06 0.39 9.41
N THR A 49 -4.74 0.65 10.68
CA THR A 49 -5.44 1.65 11.51
C THR A 49 -4.74 3.01 11.56
N ARG A 50 -3.55 3.12 10.95
CA ARG A 50 -2.77 4.35 10.84
C ARG A 50 -2.05 4.39 9.48
N PRO A 51 -1.78 5.59 8.93
CA PRO A 51 -0.99 5.70 7.70
C PRO A 51 0.43 5.17 7.92
N SER A 52 0.99 4.58 6.88
CA SER A 52 2.38 4.12 6.82
C SER A 52 2.97 4.57 5.49
N PHE A 53 4.28 4.80 5.45
CA PHE A 53 4.99 5.10 4.22
C PHE A 53 5.22 3.80 3.43
N LEU A 54 4.15 3.28 2.81
CA LEU A 54 4.17 2.04 2.07
C LEU A 54 4.62 2.32 0.63
N HIS A 55 5.91 2.11 0.38
CA HIS A 55 6.54 2.46 -0.90
C HIS A 55 6.37 1.35 -1.96
N ASP A 56 6.61 0.10 -1.55
CA ASP A 56 6.56 -1.07 -2.43
C ASP A 56 5.79 -2.21 -1.76
N PHE A 57 5.46 -3.24 -2.53
CA PHE A 57 4.73 -4.42 -2.13
C PHE A 57 5.18 -5.64 -2.96
N GLY A 58 4.85 -6.84 -2.50
CA GLY A 58 5.11 -8.09 -3.21
C GLY A 58 3.85 -8.68 -3.82
N ILE A 59 4.00 -9.34 -4.97
CA ILE A 59 2.98 -10.21 -5.56
C ILE A 59 3.58 -11.61 -5.75
N SER A 60 2.78 -12.62 -5.45
CA SER A 60 3.06 -14.03 -5.75
C SER A 60 1.95 -14.62 -6.62
N SER A 61 2.00 -15.92 -6.91
CA SER A 61 0.90 -16.61 -7.60
C SER A 61 -0.41 -16.62 -6.81
N LYS A 62 -0.37 -16.41 -5.48
CA LYS A 62 -1.55 -16.55 -4.61
C LYS A 62 -1.85 -15.33 -3.74
N TYR A 63 -0.85 -14.49 -3.46
CA TYR A 63 -0.97 -13.42 -2.46
C TYR A 63 -0.36 -12.11 -2.93
N ALA A 64 -0.96 -11.02 -2.45
CA ALA A 64 -0.34 -9.70 -2.36
C ALA A 64 0.16 -9.47 -0.93
N ILE A 65 1.38 -8.94 -0.80
CA ILE A 65 2.10 -8.79 0.47
C ILE A 65 2.50 -7.33 0.64
N PHE A 66 2.10 -6.71 1.75
CA PHE A 66 2.34 -5.31 2.05
C PHE A 66 3.18 -5.16 3.32
N ALA A 67 4.25 -4.36 3.27
CA ALA A 67 5.09 -4.07 4.42
C ALA A 67 4.58 -2.84 5.18
N ASP A 68 3.98 -3.05 6.35
CA ASP A 68 3.59 -2.00 7.29
C ASP A 68 4.79 -1.67 8.18
N ILE A 69 5.66 -0.79 7.69
CA ILE A 69 6.96 -0.46 8.29
C ILE A 69 6.89 0.67 9.32
N GLN A 70 7.98 0.89 10.05
CA GLN A 70 8.09 1.96 11.07
C GLN A 70 8.13 3.38 10.50
N ILE A 71 8.38 3.53 9.20
CA ILE A 71 8.43 4.83 8.54
C ILE A 71 7.00 5.29 8.22
N GLY A 72 6.67 6.50 8.65
CA GLY A 72 5.36 7.11 8.43
C GLY A 72 5.45 8.62 8.33
N MET A 73 4.29 9.25 8.19
CA MET A 73 4.19 10.71 8.32
C MET A 73 4.22 11.07 9.80
N ASN A 74 5.02 12.09 10.15
CA ASN A 74 5.06 12.65 11.51
C ASN A 74 4.49 14.08 11.49
N PRO A 75 3.19 14.26 11.76
CA PRO A 75 2.55 15.57 11.72
C PRO A 75 3.15 16.55 12.74
N VAL A 76 3.63 16.06 13.89
CA VAL A 76 4.21 16.89 14.95
C VAL A 76 5.53 17.50 14.49
N GLN A 77 6.42 16.72 13.86
CA GLN A 77 7.66 17.28 13.28
C GLN A 77 7.38 18.22 12.10
N MET A 78 6.37 17.92 11.29
CA MET A 78 5.99 18.73 10.14
C MET A 78 5.44 20.10 10.55
N ILE A 79 4.70 20.18 11.66
CA ILE A 79 4.05 21.42 12.15
C ILE A 79 4.97 22.22 13.08
N PHE A 80 5.69 21.55 13.99
CA PHE A 80 6.41 22.22 15.08
C PHE A 80 7.94 22.16 14.98
N GLY A 81 8.48 21.27 14.15
CA GLY A 81 9.92 20.96 14.16
C GLY A 81 10.73 21.55 13.01
N GLY A 82 10.09 22.09 11.95
CA GLY A 82 10.78 22.42 10.69
C GLY A 82 11.49 21.22 10.04
N GLY A 83 11.19 20.00 10.51
CA GLY A 83 11.88 18.76 10.15
C GLY A 83 11.19 18.03 8.99
N SER A 84 11.77 16.89 8.60
CA SER A 84 11.21 16.05 7.55
C SER A 84 9.77 15.62 7.87
N PRO A 85 8.83 15.70 6.91
CA PRO A 85 7.47 15.18 7.08
C PRO A 85 7.43 13.65 7.23
N VAL A 86 8.53 12.98 6.88
CA VAL A 86 8.74 11.53 6.98
C VAL A 86 9.70 11.24 8.13
N GLY A 87 9.30 10.33 9.02
CA GLY A 87 10.12 9.89 10.16
C GLY A 87 9.87 8.44 10.53
N SER A 88 10.75 7.89 11.38
CA SER A 88 10.62 6.54 11.93
C SER A 88 9.99 6.60 13.33
N ASP A 89 8.97 5.78 13.57
CA ASP A 89 8.40 5.53 14.90
C ASP A 89 8.96 4.21 15.48
N PRO A 90 9.94 4.25 16.40
CA PRO A 90 10.52 3.05 16.97
C PRO A 90 9.53 2.24 17.83
N ALA A 91 8.43 2.84 18.30
CA ALA A 91 7.39 2.14 19.06
C ALA A 91 6.41 1.37 18.16
N LYS A 92 6.38 1.66 16.85
CA LYS A 92 5.57 0.90 15.89
C LYS A 92 6.18 -0.48 15.66
N VAL A 93 5.41 -1.53 15.89
CA VAL A 93 5.78 -2.90 15.50
C VAL A 93 5.57 -3.07 14.00
N PRO A 94 6.61 -3.40 13.20
CA PRO A 94 6.46 -3.71 11.79
C PRO A 94 5.56 -4.94 11.57
N ARG A 95 4.73 -4.91 10.53
CA ARG A 95 3.85 -6.04 10.18
C ARG A 95 3.90 -6.34 8.68
N LEU A 96 3.54 -7.57 8.31
CA LEU A 96 3.28 -7.95 6.93
C LEU A 96 1.78 -8.19 6.76
N GLY A 97 1.15 -7.39 5.90
CA GLY A 97 -0.22 -7.63 5.45
C GLY A 97 -0.21 -8.63 4.31
N ILE A 98 -1.00 -9.70 4.42
CA ILE A 98 -1.11 -10.74 3.39
C ILE A 98 -2.59 -10.83 3.00
N ILE A 99 -2.88 -10.65 1.72
CA ILE A 99 -4.22 -10.84 1.16
C ILE A 99 -4.15 -11.76 -0.06
N THR A 100 -5.24 -12.46 -0.38
CA THR A 100 -5.31 -13.24 -1.61
C THR A 100 -5.14 -12.33 -2.83
N ARG A 101 -4.41 -12.78 -3.84
CA ARG A 101 -4.14 -12.07 -5.10
C ARG A 101 -5.41 -11.58 -5.80
N TYR A 102 -6.51 -12.33 -5.66
CA TYR A 102 -7.82 -11.98 -6.20
C TYR A 102 -8.84 -11.68 -5.09
N ALA A 103 -8.39 -11.05 -4.00
CA ALA A 103 -9.27 -10.58 -2.94
C ALA A 103 -10.41 -9.72 -3.52
N LYS A 104 -11.58 -9.80 -2.88
CA LYS A 104 -12.75 -8.98 -3.18
C LYS A 104 -13.06 -8.13 -1.96
N GLY A 105 -13.40 -6.86 -2.20
CA GLY A 105 -13.72 -5.86 -1.18
C GLY A 105 -15.13 -6.02 -0.61
#